data_AF-A0AA48HHQ0-F1
#
_entry.id   AF-A0AA48HHQ0-F1
#
_cell.length_a   1.000
_cell.length_b   1.000
_cell.length_c   1.000
_cell.angle_alpha   90.00
_cell.angle_beta   90.00
_cell.angle_gamma   90.00
#
_symmetry.space_group_name_H-M   'P 1'
#
loop_
_entity.id
_entity.type
_entity.pdbx_description
1 polymer ?
#
loop_
_entity_poly.entity_id
_entity_poly.type
_entity_poly.pdbx_seq_one_letter_code
_entity_poly.pdbx_strand_id
1 'polypeptide(L)'
;MRTPALMTLALVPAALVAQAPALPDYMTILKDETPKVDELLKAYKPLEALKHAEGLLPATLPAFDKADARTAMKTSISFSGLTRLYLLAAKAAGQAGEWEKVLDFCTKADACARVNHESTKAALSPVIATWTDAVAKAKVFVDQNGERIKALKPATRTAEEETFYKEFVKKDEIYRTTKSASEKSEVAKWLQTNLQKFRDLEAKSQKAAQEQDDVNALKMYNGNLENGPKVIKQLQEAIDATKTEADLIPTKIETMKKTLKDESDEITKGVAEAKVKGKEDKRLKYFENVMKTRANYESRKETSDKLNFLFRLRHNVAGTPLEPKADEIIGRVIKGEDPLGAAPKGAKGKAKKAK
;
A
#
# COMPACT_ATOMS: atom_id res chain seq x y z
N MET A 1 -27.34 52.00 -7.39
CA MET A 1 -27.58 51.22 -6.17
C MET A 1 -27.86 49.79 -6.59
N ARG A 2 -26.98 48.84 -6.27
CA ARG A 2 -27.13 47.42 -6.61
C ARG A 2 -27.28 46.62 -5.32
N THR A 3 -28.36 45.87 -5.23
CA THR A 3 -28.74 44.99 -4.13
C THR A 3 -27.76 43.81 -4.02
N PRO A 4 -27.24 43.45 -2.83
CA PRO A 4 -26.53 42.19 -2.65
C PRO A 4 -27.55 41.07 -2.43
N ALA A 5 -27.46 40.01 -3.23
CA ALA A 5 -28.19 38.78 -3.00
C ALA A 5 -27.56 38.07 -1.79
N LEU A 6 -28.37 37.84 -0.74
CA LEU A 6 -28.02 36.97 0.37
C LEU A 6 -27.82 35.54 -0.15
N MET A 7 -26.59 35.02 0.00
CA MET A 7 -26.33 33.59 -0.01
C MET A 7 -26.93 32.97 1.26
N THR A 8 -27.94 32.12 1.08
CA THR A 8 -28.48 31.27 2.15
C THR A 8 -27.41 30.26 2.56
N LEU A 9 -26.84 30.44 3.76
CA LEU A 9 -26.02 29.42 4.41
C LEU A 9 -26.92 28.21 4.70
N ALA A 10 -26.75 27.13 3.94
CA ALA A 10 -27.27 25.83 4.31
C ALA A 10 -26.43 25.29 5.48
N LEU A 11 -27.03 25.22 6.68
CA LEU A 11 -26.49 24.42 7.78
C LEU A 11 -26.45 22.95 7.34
N VAL A 12 -25.27 22.44 7.03
CA VAL A 12 -25.02 21.01 6.96
C VAL A 12 -24.93 20.52 8.41
N PRO A 13 -25.67 19.47 8.82
CA PRO A 13 -25.51 18.88 10.14
C PRO A 13 -24.08 18.35 10.26
N ALA A 14 -23.35 18.81 11.28
CA ALA A 14 -22.09 18.22 11.69
C ALA A 14 -22.38 16.80 12.22
N ALA A 15 -22.45 15.83 11.32
CA ALA A 15 -22.31 14.43 11.70
C ALA A 15 -20.93 14.29 12.35
N LEU A 16 -20.90 13.83 13.60
CA LEU A 16 -19.66 13.36 14.24
C LEU A 16 -19.03 12.33 13.30
N VAL A 17 -18.01 12.74 12.56
CA VAL A 17 -17.12 11.79 11.91
C VAL A 17 -16.27 11.23 13.06
N ALA A 18 -16.73 10.13 13.65
CA ALA A 18 -15.88 9.34 14.52
C ALA A 18 -14.65 8.98 13.69
N GLN A 19 -13.51 9.63 13.98
CA GLN A 19 -12.24 9.27 13.35
C GLN A 19 -12.00 7.80 13.70
N ALA A 20 -12.05 6.93 12.69
CA ALA A 20 -11.66 5.55 12.87
C ALA A 20 -10.22 5.56 13.44
N PRO A 21 -9.93 4.80 14.51
CA PRO A 21 -8.59 4.76 15.07
C PRO A 21 -7.58 4.42 13.98
N ALA A 22 -6.43 5.07 14.03
CA ALA A 22 -5.36 4.86 13.05
C ALA A 22 -5.02 3.37 12.96
N LEU A 23 -4.89 2.85 11.74
CA LEU A 23 -4.52 1.46 11.53
C LEU A 23 -3.16 1.15 12.16
N PRO A 24 -2.97 -0.05 12.72
CA PRO A 24 -1.64 -0.52 13.08
C PRO A 24 -0.67 -0.43 11.90
N ASP A 25 0.60 -0.16 12.20
CA ASP A 25 1.66 -0.27 11.20
C ASP A 25 2.01 -1.75 10.99
N TYR A 26 1.22 -2.40 10.16
CA TYR A 26 1.41 -3.82 9.83
C TYR A 26 2.73 -4.10 9.11
N MET A 27 3.36 -3.11 8.46
CA MET A 27 4.67 -3.30 7.84
C MET A 27 5.77 -3.42 8.91
N THR A 28 5.70 -2.59 9.95
CA THR A 28 6.59 -2.72 11.11
C THR A 28 6.34 -4.04 11.85
N ILE A 29 5.07 -4.38 12.12
CA ILE A 29 4.71 -5.67 12.74
C ILE A 29 5.26 -6.85 11.91
N LEU A 30 5.05 -6.84 10.60
CA LEU A 30 5.55 -7.89 9.71
C LEU A 30 7.08 -8.05 9.82
N LYS A 31 7.82 -6.93 9.82
CA LYS A 31 9.27 -6.94 9.93
C LYS A 31 9.75 -7.55 11.24
N ASP A 32 9.09 -7.22 12.35
CA ASP A 32 9.49 -7.67 13.68
C ASP A 32 9.06 -9.11 13.98
N GLU A 33 7.95 -9.57 13.40
CA GLU A 33 7.35 -10.87 13.70
C GLU A 33 7.75 -11.98 12.72
N THR A 34 8.08 -11.65 11.47
CA THR A 34 8.54 -12.66 10.48
C THR A 34 9.72 -13.49 10.99
N PRO A 35 10.79 -12.91 11.58
CA PRO A 35 11.92 -13.68 12.10
C PRO A 35 11.50 -14.67 13.20
N LYS A 36 10.56 -14.28 14.08
CA LYS A 36 10.09 -15.13 15.18
C LYS A 36 9.29 -16.33 14.67
N VAL A 37 8.42 -16.09 13.68
CA VAL A 37 7.71 -17.19 12.99
C VAL A 37 8.71 -18.12 12.31
N ASP A 38 9.71 -17.57 11.61
CA ASP A 38 10.72 -18.35 10.92
C ASP A 38 11.60 -19.17 11.88
N GLU A 39 11.92 -18.64 13.06
CA GLU A 39 12.64 -19.39 14.11
C GLU A 39 11.83 -20.58 14.61
N LEU A 40 10.52 -20.41 14.85
CA LEU A 40 9.63 -21.52 15.23
C LEU A 40 9.56 -22.58 14.13
N LEU A 41 9.48 -22.17 12.86
CA LEU A 41 9.47 -23.10 11.72
C LEU A 41 10.80 -23.86 11.60
N LYS A 42 11.94 -23.18 11.78
CA LYS A 42 13.27 -23.83 11.81
C LYS A 42 13.43 -24.80 12.97
N ALA A 43 12.79 -24.52 14.10
CA ALA A 43 12.75 -25.39 15.27
C ALA A 43 11.71 -26.53 15.15
N TYR A 44 11.11 -26.73 13.98
CA TYR A 44 10.08 -27.75 13.72
C TYR A 44 8.84 -27.63 14.61
N LYS A 45 8.45 -26.39 14.94
CA LYS A 45 7.27 -26.04 15.74
C LYS A 45 6.20 -25.32 14.91
N PRO A 46 5.67 -25.92 13.83
CA PRO A 46 4.79 -25.20 12.90
C PRO A 46 3.42 -24.87 13.48
N LEU A 47 2.89 -25.65 14.43
CA LEU A 47 1.64 -25.32 15.12
C LEU A 47 1.79 -24.09 16.03
N GLU A 48 2.93 -23.95 16.72
CA GLU A 48 3.25 -22.76 17.50
C GLU A 48 3.45 -21.55 16.57
N ALA A 49 4.16 -21.74 15.45
CA ALA A 49 4.35 -20.70 14.44
C ALA A 49 3.03 -20.22 13.83
N LEU A 50 2.11 -21.14 13.53
CA LEU A 50 0.78 -20.84 13.02
C LEU A 50 -0.03 -20.03 14.03
N LYS A 51 -0.12 -20.50 15.28
CA LYS A 51 -0.84 -19.78 16.34
C LYS A 51 -0.28 -18.38 16.56
N HIS A 52 1.04 -18.22 16.51
CA HIS A 52 1.70 -16.92 16.61
C HIS A 52 1.32 -16.01 15.45
N ALA A 53 1.43 -16.49 14.20
CA ALA A 53 1.06 -15.72 13.01
C ALA A 53 -0.42 -15.35 12.97
N GLU A 54 -1.32 -16.26 13.39
CA GLU A 54 -2.76 -16.00 13.53
C GLU A 54 -3.05 -14.88 14.53
N GLY A 55 -2.30 -14.81 15.64
CA GLY A 55 -2.43 -13.77 16.65
C GLY A 55 -2.07 -12.35 16.17
N LEU A 56 -1.40 -12.22 15.02
CA LEU A 56 -1.06 -10.93 14.41
C LEU A 56 -2.17 -10.39 13.50
N LEU A 57 -3.11 -11.24 13.12
CA LEU A 57 -4.14 -10.90 12.14
C LEU A 57 -5.33 -10.21 12.84
N PRO A 58 -5.90 -9.17 12.22
CA PRO A 58 -7.12 -8.56 12.74
C PRO A 58 -8.30 -9.54 12.55
N ALA A 59 -9.25 -9.50 13.50
CA ALA A 59 -10.45 -10.33 13.45
C ALA A 59 -11.35 -10.01 12.25
N THR A 60 -11.38 -8.74 11.84
CA THR A 60 -12.07 -8.25 10.64
C THR A 60 -11.12 -7.44 9.78
N LEU A 61 -11.33 -7.45 8.47
CA LEU A 61 -10.54 -6.60 7.58
C LEU A 61 -10.77 -5.12 7.98
N PRO A 62 -9.71 -4.36 8.32
CA PRO A 62 -9.88 -2.97 8.68
C PRO A 62 -10.40 -2.13 7.49
N ALA A 63 -11.00 -0.98 7.77
CA ALA A 63 -11.44 -0.06 6.73
C ALA A 63 -10.25 0.67 6.08
N PHE A 64 -10.32 0.89 4.76
CA PHE A 64 -9.34 1.70 4.05
C PHE A 64 -9.67 3.18 4.20
N ASP A 65 -8.78 3.96 4.83
CA ASP A 65 -8.94 5.42 4.92
C ASP A 65 -8.47 6.11 3.63
N LYS A 66 -9.41 6.82 3.01
CA LYS A 66 -9.27 7.54 1.74
C LYS A 66 -9.54 9.04 1.88
N ALA A 67 -9.43 9.61 3.09
CA ALA A 67 -9.73 11.01 3.37
C ALA A 67 -9.00 11.99 2.44
N ASP A 68 -7.74 11.71 2.13
CA ASP A 68 -6.92 12.43 1.17
C ASP A 68 -5.83 11.50 0.60
N ALA A 69 -5.11 11.95 -0.44
CA ALA A 69 -4.09 11.14 -1.12
C ALA A 69 -2.92 10.74 -0.19
N ARG A 70 -2.51 11.60 0.75
CA ARG A 70 -1.43 11.28 1.69
C ARG A 70 -1.90 10.24 2.69
N THR A 71 -3.13 10.36 3.19
CA THR A 71 -3.74 9.39 4.10
C THR A 71 -3.93 8.05 3.38
N ALA A 72 -4.44 8.04 2.15
CA ALA A 72 -4.57 6.85 1.33
C ALA A 72 -3.23 6.12 1.10
N MET A 73 -2.15 6.86 0.84
CA MET A 73 -0.81 6.26 0.70
C MET A 73 -0.32 5.58 1.98
N LYS A 74 -0.56 6.19 3.14
CA LYS A 74 -0.20 5.58 4.43
C LYS A 74 -1.02 4.31 4.69
N THR A 75 -2.33 4.39 4.48
CA THR A 75 -3.24 3.24 4.57
C THR A 75 -2.81 2.12 3.64
N SER A 76 -2.41 2.45 2.42
CA SER A 76 -1.95 1.48 1.42
C SER A 76 -0.73 0.68 1.89
N ILE A 77 0.24 1.35 2.51
CA ILE A 77 1.42 0.70 3.09
C ILE A 77 1.02 -0.29 4.18
N SER A 78 0.14 0.13 5.11
CA SER A 78 -0.39 -0.77 6.15
C SER A 78 -1.15 -1.97 5.55
N PHE A 79 -1.95 -1.77 4.51
CA PHE A 79 -2.67 -2.87 3.84
C PHE A 79 -1.71 -3.85 3.14
N SER A 80 -0.64 -3.37 2.50
CA SER A 80 0.40 -4.28 1.96
C SER A 80 1.09 -5.07 3.08
N GLY A 81 1.33 -4.46 4.25
CA GLY A 81 1.79 -5.17 5.43
C GLY A 81 0.83 -6.27 5.87
N LEU A 82 -0.47 -5.96 5.94
CA LEU A 82 -1.51 -6.92 6.32
C LEU A 82 -1.65 -8.07 5.32
N THR A 83 -1.62 -7.79 4.01
CA THR A 83 -1.59 -8.81 2.96
C THR A 83 -0.45 -9.80 3.20
N ARG A 84 0.74 -9.30 3.52
CA ARG A 84 1.92 -10.13 3.79
C ARG A 84 1.84 -10.89 5.11
N LEU A 85 1.19 -10.34 6.13
CA LEU A 85 0.89 -11.08 7.37
C LEU A 85 -0.04 -12.26 7.11
N TYR A 86 -1.08 -12.10 6.27
CA TYR A 86 -1.89 -13.25 5.85
C TYR A 86 -1.05 -14.30 5.10
N LEU A 87 -0.13 -13.88 4.23
CA LEU A 87 0.77 -14.82 3.54
C LEU A 87 1.79 -15.49 4.50
N LEU A 88 2.20 -14.82 5.58
CA LEU A 88 3.02 -15.40 6.64
C LEU A 88 2.23 -16.48 7.41
N ALA A 89 0.98 -16.21 7.76
CA ALA A 89 0.09 -17.20 8.36
C ALA A 89 -0.17 -18.39 7.42
N ALA A 90 -0.35 -18.14 6.11
CA ALA A 90 -0.47 -19.17 5.10
C ALA A 90 0.80 -20.06 5.02
N LYS A 91 2.00 -19.45 5.10
CA LYS A 91 3.26 -20.20 5.16
C LYS A 91 3.31 -21.11 6.38
N ALA A 92 2.98 -20.59 7.57
CA ALA A 92 2.97 -21.37 8.80
C ALA A 92 1.93 -22.50 8.77
N ALA A 93 0.71 -22.23 8.27
CA ALA A 93 -0.34 -23.23 8.07
C ALA A 93 0.10 -24.35 7.14
N GLY A 94 0.82 -24.02 6.06
CA GLY A 94 1.35 -25.00 5.12
C GLY A 94 2.34 -25.96 5.76
N GLN A 95 3.24 -25.44 6.61
CA GLN A 95 4.18 -26.28 7.38
C GLN A 95 3.49 -27.07 8.49
N ALA A 96 2.35 -26.57 9.01
CA ALA A 96 1.54 -27.26 9.99
C ALA A 96 0.63 -28.35 9.37
N GLY A 97 0.62 -28.50 8.04
CA GLY A 97 -0.27 -29.42 7.34
C GLY A 97 -1.75 -28.98 7.30
N GLU A 98 -2.06 -27.74 7.69
CA GLU A 98 -3.40 -27.16 7.68
C GLU A 98 -3.69 -26.49 6.32
N TRP A 99 -3.71 -27.29 5.26
CA TRP A 99 -3.80 -26.81 3.88
C TRP A 99 -5.09 -26.05 3.55
N GLU A 100 -6.18 -26.38 4.24
CA GLU A 100 -7.44 -25.66 4.16
C GLU A 100 -7.28 -24.23 4.71
N LYS A 101 -6.50 -24.05 5.78
CA LYS A 101 -6.16 -22.70 6.28
C LYS A 101 -5.20 -21.96 5.37
N VAL A 102 -4.30 -22.65 4.66
CA VAL A 102 -3.46 -22.01 3.63
C VAL A 102 -4.35 -21.33 2.60
N LEU A 103 -5.37 -22.05 2.11
CA LEU A 103 -6.35 -21.50 1.16
C LEU A 103 -7.11 -20.31 1.76
N ASP A 104 -7.64 -20.45 2.98
CA ASP A 104 -8.36 -19.36 3.67
C ASP A 104 -7.49 -18.09 3.81
N PHE A 105 -6.25 -18.22 4.29
CA PHE A 105 -5.34 -17.09 4.42
C PHE A 105 -4.94 -16.49 3.08
N CYS A 106 -4.73 -17.30 2.03
CA CYS A 106 -4.46 -16.78 0.69
C CYS A 106 -5.66 -16.02 0.13
N THR A 107 -6.88 -16.50 0.35
CA THR A 107 -8.12 -15.80 -0.04
C THR A 107 -8.29 -14.48 0.71
N LYS A 108 -8.00 -14.44 2.02
CA LYS A 108 -8.01 -13.20 2.81
C LYS A 108 -6.92 -12.22 2.35
N ALA A 109 -5.73 -12.73 2.01
CA ALA A 109 -4.65 -11.93 1.42
C ALA A 109 -5.07 -11.32 0.08
N ASP A 110 -5.71 -12.08 -0.81
CA ASP A 110 -6.22 -11.59 -2.11
C ASP A 110 -7.28 -10.50 -1.91
N ALA A 111 -8.25 -10.73 -1.02
CA ALA A 111 -9.27 -9.73 -0.69
C ALA A 111 -8.64 -8.43 -0.16
N CYS A 112 -7.67 -8.53 0.75
CA CYS A 112 -6.93 -7.39 1.28
C CYS A 112 -6.17 -6.64 0.17
N ALA A 113 -5.43 -7.36 -0.69
CA ALA A 113 -4.66 -6.78 -1.78
C ALA A 113 -5.55 -6.09 -2.82
N ARG A 114 -6.72 -6.67 -3.15
CA ARG A 114 -7.70 -6.05 -4.06
C ARG A 114 -8.26 -4.76 -3.48
N VAL A 115 -8.71 -4.77 -2.23
CA VAL A 115 -9.19 -3.56 -1.54
C VAL A 115 -8.12 -2.49 -1.52
N ASN A 116 -6.86 -2.86 -1.24
CA ASN A 116 -5.73 -1.94 -1.28
C ASN A 116 -5.56 -1.31 -2.66
N HIS A 117 -5.50 -2.13 -3.72
CA HIS A 117 -5.32 -1.65 -5.08
C HIS A 117 -6.45 -0.72 -5.53
N GLU A 118 -7.70 -1.16 -5.37
CA GLU A 118 -8.88 -0.43 -5.81
C GLU A 118 -9.00 0.91 -5.08
N SER A 119 -8.79 0.91 -3.76
CA SER A 119 -8.90 2.12 -2.94
C SER A 119 -7.74 3.10 -3.21
N THR A 120 -6.52 2.59 -3.35
CA THR A 120 -5.34 3.41 -3.70
C THR A 120 -5.53 4.05 -5.08
N LYS A 121 -5.94 3.26 -6.08
CA LYS A 121 -6.24 3.77 -7.43
C LYS A 121 -7.32 4.84 -7.38
N ALA A 122 -8.42 4.60 -6.68
CA ALA A 122 -9.51 5.58 -6.55
C ALA A 122 -9.05 6.89 -5.89
N ALA A 123 -8.20 6.83 -4.86
CA ALA A 123 -7.70 8.02 -4.16
C ALA A 123 -6.68 8.83 -4.98
N LEU A 124 -5.80 8.16 -5.74
CA LEU A 124 -4.69 8.82 -6.42
C LEU A 124 -5.03 9.27 -7.85
N SER A 125 -5.98 8.62 -8.52
CA SER A 125 -6.32 8.94 -9.92
C SER A 125 -6.75 10.41 -10.13
N PRO A 126 -7.55 11.04 -9.25
CA PRO A 126 -7.91 12.46 -9.40
C PRO A 126 -6.69 13.40 -9.26
N VAL A 127 -5.72 13.04 -8.41
CA VAL A 127 -4.49 13.82 -8.21
C VAL A 127 -3.60 13.72 -9.45
N ILE A 128 -3.46 12.52 -10.02
CA ILE A 128 -2.76 12.30 -11.30
C ILE A 128 -3.39 13.14 -12.41
N ALA A 129 -4.73 13.14 -12.52
CA ALA A 129 -5.45 13.93 -13.51
C ALA A 129 -5.20 15.44 -13.34
N THR A 130 -5.21 15.93 -12.10
CA THR A 130 -4.92 17.34 -11.77
C THR A 130 -3.52 17.74 -12.20
N TRP A 131 -2.51 16.93 -11.91
CA TRP A 131 -1.14 17.20 -12.34
C TRP A 131 -0.96 17.10 -13.86
N THR A 132 -1.66 16.17 -14.51
CA THR A 132 -1.63 16.01 -15.97
C THR A 132 -2.17 17.28 -16.66
N ASP A 133 -3.30 17.80 -16.18
CA ASP A 133 -3.88 19.06 -16.65
C ASP A 133 -2.96 20.27 -16.35
N ALA A 134 -2.37 20.33 -15.15
CA ALA A 134 -1.43 21.39 -14.79
C ALA A 134 -0.19 21.42 -15.71
N VAL A 135 0.37 20.26 -16.07
CA VAL A 135 1.49 20.14 -17.01
C VAL A 135 1.07 20.57 -18.41
N ALA A 136 -0.11 20.16 -18.88
CA ALA A 136 -0.63 20.55 -20.19
C ALA A 136 -0.82 22.08 -20.30
N LYS A 137 -1.46 22.68 -19.28
CA LYS A 137 -1.63 24.14 -19.18
C LYS A 137 -0.30 24.87 -19.12
N ALA A 138 0.65 24.34 -18.35
CA ALA A 138 1.99 24.90 -18.25
C ALA A 138 2.72 24.93 -19.59
N LYS A 139 2.63 23.85 -20.36
CA LYS A 139 3.22 23.77 -21.68
C LYS A 139 2.65 24.86 -22.59
N VAL A 140 1.33 24.96 -22.68
CA VAL A 140 0.66 25.99 -23.49
C VAL A 140 1.09 27.41 -23.07
N PHE A 141 1.12 27.69 -21.76
CA PHE A 141 1.50 29.01 -21.26
C PHE A 141 2.95 29.36 -21.62
N VAL A 142 3.89 28.43 -21.36
CA VAL A 142 5.32 28.64 -21.62
C VAL A 142 5.58 28.78 -23.12
N ASP A 143 4.93 27.99 -23.97
CA ASP A 143 5.06 28.07 -25.43
C ASP A 143 4.55 29.43 -25.97
N GLN A 144 3.44 29.94 -25.42
CA GLN A 144 2.83 31.20 -25.88
C GLN A 144 3.49 32.46 -25.33
N ASN A 145 4.00 32.40 -24.08
CA ASN A 145 4.43 33.59 -23.35
C ASN A 145 5.90 33.59 -22.94
N GLY A 146 6.57 32.44 -22.95
CA GLY A 146 7.89 32.27 -22.35
C GLY A 146 8.93 33.26 -22.86
N GLU A 147 9.08 33.37 -24.19
CA GLU A 147 10.05 34.28 -24.80
C GLU A 147 9.67 35.75 -24.59
N ARG A 148 8.38 36.09 -24.71
CA ARG A 148 7.87 37.45 -24.44
C ARG A 148 8.22 37.88 -23.01
N ILE A 149 7.94 37.02 -22.03
CA ILE A 149 8.14 37.32 -20.61
C ILE A 149 9.64 37.41 -20.27
N LYS A 150 10.48 36.52 -20.83
CA LYS A 150 11.94 36.60 -20.66
C LYS A 150 12.54 37.88 -21.23
N ALA A 151 11.94 38.43 -22.29
CA ALA A 151 12.38 39.67 -22.91
C ALA A 151 11.89 40.95 -22.20
N LEU A 152 11.05 40.83 -21.16
CA LEU A 152 10.56 41.99 -20.41
C LEU A 152 11.72 42.71 -19.73
N LYS A 153 11.72 44.05 -19.86
CA LYS A 153 12.57 44.94 -19.09
C LYS A 153 11.71 45.55 -17.98
N PRO A 154 12.09 45.43 -16.69
CA PRO A 154 11.25 45.92 -15.60
C PRO A 154 10.89 47.39 -15.79
N ALA A 155 9.59 47.70 -15.87
CA ALA A 155 9.09 49.08 -15.91
C ALA A 155 9.21 49.78 -14.53
N THR A 156 10.42 49.88 -13.99
CA THR A 156 10.67 50.47 -12.67
C THR A 156 10.67 52.00 -12.73
N ARG A 157 10.15 52.63 -11.68
CA ARG A 157 10.31 54.07 -11.48
C ARG A 157 11.74 54.38 -11.09
N THR A 158 12.29 55.48 -11.61
CA THR A 158 13.56 56.02 -11.11
C THR A 158 13.37 56.61 -9.71
N ALA A 159 14.46 56.87 -8.98
CA ALA A 159 14.40 57.52 -7.68
C ALA A 159 13.71 58.91 -7.75
N GLU A 160 13.92 59.64 -8.85
CA GLU A 160 13.31 60.95 -9.09
C GLU A 160 11.80 60.84 -9.38
N GLU A 161 11.40 59.86 -10.20
CA GLU A 161 9.99 59.59 -10.50
C GLU A 161 9.22 59.16 -9.24
N GLU A 162 9.85 58.34 -8.40
CA GLU A 162 9.26 57.91 -7.13
C GLU A 162 9.15 59.07 -6.13
N THR A 163 10.14 59.95 -6.09
CA THR A 163 10.10 61.18 -5.27
C THR A 163 8.97 62.10 -5.72
N PHE A 164 8.85 62.33 -7.03
CA PHE A 164 7.76 63.12 -7.60
C PHE A 164 6.38 62.49 -7.33
N TYR A 165 6.23 61.17 -7.46
CA TYR A 165 4.98 60.48 -7.19
C TYR A 165 4.53 60.70 -5.73
N LYS A 166 5.46 60.52 -4.77
CA LYS A 166 5.20 60.77 -3.35
C LYS A 166 4.84 62.24 -3.08
N GLU A 167 5.52 63.18 -3.72
CA GLU A 167 5.19 64.60 -3.61
C GLU A 167 3.79 64.91 -4.13
N PHE A 168 3.40 64.32 -5.27
CA PHE A 168 2.07 64.51 -5.85
C PHE A 168 0.98 63.99 -4.91
N VAL A 169 1.13 62.77 -4.39
CA VAL A 169 0.18 62.20 -3.40
C VAL A 169 0.07 63.09 -2.16
N LYS A 170 1.21 63.56 -1.63
CA LYS A 170 1.22 64.47 -0.48
C LYS A 170 0.51 65.79 -0.76
N LYS A 171 0.71 66.38 -1.94
CA LYS A 171 0.05 67.63 -2.35
C LYS A 171 -1.45 67.45 -2.60
N ASP A 172 -1.88 66.32 -3.16
CA ASP A 172 -3.31 65.99 -3.28
C ASP A 172 -3.99 65.88 -1.91
N GLU A 173 -3.32 65.26 -0.93
CA GLU A 173 -3.81 65.20 0.45
C GLU A 173 -3.91 66.59 1.09
N ILE A 174 -2.90 67.46 0.90
CA ILE A 174 -2.93 68.85 1.37
C ILE A 174 -4.11 69.61 0.74
N TYR A 175 -4.33 69.46 -0.57
CA TYR A 175 -5.46 70.12 -1.27
C TYR A 175 -6.83 69.72 -0.68
N ARG A 176 -6.98 68.44 -0.30
CA ARG A 176 -8.22 67.91 0.30
C ARG A 176 -8.44 68.38 1.74
N THR A 177 -7.37 68.59 2.49
CA THR A 177 -7.41 68.80 3.96
C THR A 177 -7.21 70.24 4.39
N THR A 178 -6.54 71.09 3.59
CA THR A 178 -6.29 72.49 3.96
C THR A 178 -7.56 73.33 3.94
N LYS A 179 -7.66 74.25 4.90
CA LYS A 179 -8.73 75.26 5.01
C LYS A 179 -8.36 76.61 4.39
N SER A 180 -7.08 76.82 4.05
CA SER A 180 -6.59 78.06 3.47
C SER A 180 -6.93 78.14 1.98
N ALA A 181 -7.67 79.17 1.56
CA ALA A 181 -8.07 79.34 0.16
C ALA A 181 -6.89 79.65 -0.77
N SER A 182 -5.89 80.41 -0.30
CA SER A 182 -4.69 80.74 -1.07
C SER A 182 -3.82 79.51 -1.28
N GLU A 183 -3.53 78.76 -0.20
CA GLU A 183 -2.76 77.51 -0.26
C GLU A 183 -3.47 76.47 -1.15
N LYS A 184 -4.79 76.34 -1.02
CA LYS A 184 -5.59 75.44 -1.86
C LYS A 184 -5.51 75.81 -3.34
N SER A 185 -5.51 77.11 -3.68
CA SER A 185 -5.37 77.58 -5.06
C SER A 185 -3.98 77.28 -5.64
N GLU A 186 -2.92 77.48 -4.86
CA GLU A 186 -1.54 77.20 -5.28
C GLU A 186 -1.31 75.70 -5.50
N VAL A 187 -1.78 74.86 -4.56
CA VAL A 187 -1.68 73.40 -4.68
C VAL A 187 -2.52 72.89 -5.85
N ALA A 188 -3.72 73.43 -6.07
CA ALA A 188 -4.56 73.04 -7.20
C ALA A 188 -3.87 73.29 -8.56
N LYS A 189 -3.24 74.45 -8.74
CA LYS A 189 -2.47 74.77 -9.95
C LYS A 189 -1.32 73.79 -10.15
N TRP A 190 -0.55 73.51 -9.10
CA TRP A 190 0.55 72.55 -9.17
C TRP A 190 0.06 71.15 -9.54
N LEU A 191 -1.02 70.66 -8.93
CA LEU A 191 -1.62 69.35 -9.25
C LEU A 191 -2.08 69.31 -10.71
N GLN A 192 -2.74 70.36 -11.19
CA GLN A 192 -3.20 70.45 -12.57
C GLN A 192 -2.05 70.40 -13.58
N THR A 193 -0.97 71.16 -13.34
CA THR A 193 0.23 71.16 -14.21
C THR A 193 0.92 69.79 -14.25
N ASN A 194 0.87 69.05 -13.15
CA ASN A 194 1.62 67.80 -12.97
C ASN A 194 0.77 66.53 -13.15
N LEU A 195 -0.54 66.67 -13.39
CA LEU A 195 -1.49 65.56 -13.44
C LEU A 195 -1.13 64.53 -14.51
N GLN A 196 -0.69 64.97 -15.69
CA GLN A 196 -0.33 64.04 -16.77
C GLN A 196 0.90 63.19 -16.38
N LYS A 197 1.94 63.82 -15.82
CA LYS A 197 3.13 63.12 -15.33
C LYS A 197 2.77 62.11 -14.22
N PHE A 198 1.85 62.46 -13.32
CA PHE A 198 1.35 61.51 -12.32
C PHE A 198 0.62 60.32 -12.95
N ARG A 199 -0.27 60.55 -13.93
CA ARG A 199 -0.97 59.48 -14.66
C ARG A 199 -0.02 58.55 -15.41
N ASP A 200 1.00 59.10 -16.04
CA ASP A 200 2.01 58.31 -16.76
C ASP A 200 2.79 57.41 -15.78
N LEU A 201 3.09 57.91 -14.57
CA LEU A 201 3.75 57.13 -13.52
C LEU A 201 2.84 56.09 -12.86
N GLU A 202 1.54 56.34 -12.75
CA GLU A 202 0.57 55.31 -12.36
C GLU A 202 0.49 54.19 -13.40
N ALA A 203 0.37 54.54 -14.68
CA ALA A 203 0.34 53.58 -15.77
C ALA A 203 1.63 52.74 -15.82
N LYS A 204 2.80 53.38 -15.60
CA LYS A 204 4.10 52.70 -15.49
C LYS A 204 4.12 51.68 -14.34
N SER A 205 3.58 52.04 -13.17
CA SER A 205 3.49 51.12 -12.03
C SER A 205 2.51 49.96 -12.25
N GLN A 206 1.35 50.21 -12.86
CA GLN A 206 0.41 49.15 -13.22
C GLN A 206 1.04 48.16 -14.20
N LYS A 207 1.77 48.67 -15.20
CA LYS A 207 2.53 47.85 -16.14
C LYS A 207 3.60 47.01 -15.43
N ALA A 208 4.36 47.60 -14.52
CA ALA A 208 5.38 46.89 -13.75
C ALA A 208 4.79 45.75 -12.89
N ALA A 209 3.63 45.99 -12.26
CA ALA A 209 2.93 44.97 -11.49
C ALA A 209 2.48 43.79 -12.39
N GLN A 210 1.89 44.09 -13.54
CA GLN A 210 1.48 43.07 -14.51
C GLN A 210 2.68 42.27 -15.04
N GLU A 211 3.80 42.93 -15.35
CA GLU A 211 5.03 42.27 -15.79
C GLU A 211 5.60 41.34 -14.70
N GLN A 212 5.50 41.75 -13.43
CA GLN A 212 5.93 40.91 -12.30
C GLN A 212 5.01 39.69 -12.11
N ASP A 213 3.69 39.87 -12.29
CA ASP A 213 2.72 38.77 -12.25
C ASP A 213 2.98 37.77 -13.38
N ASP A 214 3.28 38.24 -14.59
CA ASP A 214 3.68 37.42 -15.73
C ASP A 214 4.96 36.61 -15.42
N VAL A 215 5.97 37.23 -14.82
CA VAL A 215 7.22 36.56 -14.39
C VAL A 215 6.93 35.49 -13.32
N ASN A 216 6.09 35.81 -12.34
CA ASN A 216 5.68 34.86 -11.29
C ASN A 216 4.92 33.67 -11.89
N ALA A 217 4.01 33.92 -12.83
CA ALA A 217 3.28 32.90 -13.55
C ALA A 217 4.23 32.00 -14.36
N LEU A 218 5.18 32.58 -15.10
CA LEU A 218 6.18 31.82 -15.85
C LEU A 218 7.01 30.91 -14.93
N LYS A 219 7.41 31.41 -13.76
CA LYS A 219 8.11 30.60 -12.75
C LYS A 219 7.27 29.42 -12.26
N MET A 220 5.99 29.66 -11.93
CA MET A 220 5.06 28.61 -11.51
C MET A 220 4.87 27.55 -12.60
N TYR A 221 4.62 27.96 -13.85
CA TYR A 221 4.40 27.03 -14.96
C TYR A 221 5.66 26.24 -15.32
N ASN A 222 6.84 26.85 -15.31
CA ASN A 222 8.10 26.11 -15.43
C ASN A 222 8.28 25.09 -14.30
N GLY A 223 7.92 25.46 -13.06
CA GLY A 223 7.90 24.53 -11.93
C GLY A 223 6.96 23.35 -12.13
N ASN A 224 5.78 23.56 -12.73
CA ASN A 224 4.84 22.50 -13.08
C ASN A 224 5.39 21.57 -14.16
N LEU A 225 6.05 22.11 -15.20
CA LEU A 225 6.69 21.29 -16.25
C LEU A 225 7.82 20.43 -15.68
N GLU A 226 8.59 20.96 -14.72
CA GLU A 226 9.69 20.22 -14.11
C GLU A 226 9.21 19.13 -13.14
N ASN A 227 8.22 19.46 -12.28
CA ASN A 227 7.83 18.60 -11.18
C ASN A 227 6.63 17.70 -11.48
N GLY A 228 5.70 18.16 -12.33
CA GLY A 228 4.46 17.44 -12.63
C GLY A 228 4.70 16.01 -13.14
N PRO A 229 5.59 15.77 -14.13
CA PRO A 229 5.90 14.42 -14.60
C PRO A 229 6.46 13.50 -13.50
N LYS A 230 7.27 14.05 -12.57
CA LYS A 230 7.83 13.29 -11.44
C LYS A 230 6.72 12.86 -10.48
N VAL A 231 5.82 13.78 -10.14
CA VAL A 231 4.68 13.49 -9.25
C VAL A 231 3.73 12.47 -9.89
N ILE A 232 3.36 12.66 -11.15
CA ILE A 232 2.52 11.71 -11.90
C ILE A 232 3.13 10.31 -11.88
N LYS A 233 4.42 10.20 -12.19
CA LYS A 233 5.14 8.93 -12.19
C LYS A 233 5.13 8.26 -10.81
N GLN A 234 5.46 8.99 -9.74
CA GLN A 234 5.46 8.44 -8.39
C GLN A 234 4.09 7.91 -7.95
N LEU A 235 3.02 8.64 -8.28
CA LEU A 235 1.65 8.21 -7.97
C LEU A 235 1.23 6.99 -8.78
N GLN A 236 1.62 6.93 -10.07
CA GLN A 236 1.35 5.77 -10.91
C GLN A 236 2.12 4.53 -10.45
N GLU A 237 3.39 4.67 -10.08
CA GLU A 237 4.21 3.59 -9.53
C GLU A 237 3.61 3.02 -8.24
N ALA A 238 3.01 3.86 -7.39
CA ALA A 238 2.29 3.41 -6.21
C ALA A 238 1.04 2.56 -6.56
N ILE A 239 0.25 3.00 -7.55
CA ILE A 239 -0.90 2.23 -8.05
C ILE A 239 -0.43 0.88 -8.63
N ASP A 240 0.63 0.89 -9.43
CA ASP A 240 1.13 -0.31 -10.11
C ASP A 240 1.74 -1.32 -9.12
N ALA A 241 2.38 -0.84 -8.05
CA ALA A 241 2.88 -1.69 -6.97
C ALA A 241 1.75 -2.46 -6.27
N THR A 242 0.65 -1.77 -5.91
CA THR A 242 -0.52 -2.44 -5.30
C THR A 242 -1.20 -3.41 -6.25
N LYS A 243 -1.23 -3.08 -7.56
CA LYS A 243 -1.77 -3.98 -8.58
C LYS A 243 -0.96 -5.26 -8.70
N THR A 244 0.36 -5.14 -8.75
CA THR A 244 1.28 -6.28 -8.84
C THR A 244 1.09 -7.22 -7.65
N GLU A 245 0.92 -6.69 -6.44
CA GLU A 245 0.63 -7.50 -5.26
C GLU A 245 -0.72 -8.25 -5.39
N ALA A 246 -1.78 -7.57 -5.85
CA ALA A 246 -3.10 -8.17 -6.06
C ALA A 246 -3.12 -9.24 -7.16
N ASP A 247 -2.33 -9.09 -8.23
CA ASP A 247 -2.31 -10.03 -9.36
C ASP A 247 -1.55 -11.33 -9.07
N LEU A 248 -0.64 -11.34 -8.08
CA LEU A 248 0.20 -12.50 -7.75
C LEU A 248 -0.47 -13.54 -6.85
N ILE A 249 -1.43 -13.13 -6.02
CA ILE A 249 -2.06 -14.01 -5.02
C ILE A 249 -3.03 -15.04 -5.65
N PRO A 250 -3.82 -14.72 -6.69
CA PRO A 250 -4.71 -15.68 -7.35
C PRO A 250 -4.02 -16.97 -7.81
N THR A 251 -2.80 -16.88 -8.33
CA THR A 251 -2.03 -18.07 -8.75
C THR A 251 -1.74 -18.99 -7.57
N LYS A 252 -1.48 -18.44 -6.38
CA LYS A 252 -1.28 -19.22 -5.15
C LYS A 252 -2.58 -19.91 -4.72
N ILE A 253 -3.71 -19.21 -4.80
CA ILE A 253 -5.05 -19.75 -4.51
C ILE A 253 -5.35 -20.95 -5.42
N GLU A 254 -5.18 -20.79 -6.73
CA GLU A 254 -5.47 -21.87 -7.69
C GLU A 254 -4.53 -23.07 -7.51
N THR A 255 -3.24 -22.83 -7.21
CA THR A 255 -2.28 -23.89 -6.89
C THR A 255 -2.71 -24.68 -5.64
N MET A 256 -3.17 -23.97 -4.61
CA MET A 256 -3.61 -24.61 -3.35
C MET A 256 -4.93 -25.38 -3.54
N LYS A 257 -5.90 -24.82 -4.27
CA LYS A 257 -7.14 -25.53 -4.62
C LYS A 257 -6.85 -26.83 -5.36
N LYS A 258 -5.94 -26.79 -6.34
CA LYS A 258 -5.52 -27.99 -7.07
C LYS A 258 -4.88 -29.01 -6.13
N THR A 259 -3.99 -28.58 -5.24
CA THR A 259 -3.30 -29.47 -4.31
C THR A 259 -4.27 -30.14 -3.33
N LEU A 260 -5.22 -29.38 -2.76
CA LEU A 260 -6.28 -29.92 -1.90
C LEU A 260 -7.17 -30.93 -2.65
N LYS A 261 -7.50 -30.64 -3.91
CA LYS A 261 -8.27 -31.55 -4.75
C LYS A 261 -7.49 -32.85 -5.02
N ASP A 262 -6.24 -32.73 -5.46
CA ASP A 262 -5.39 -33.88 -5.79
C ASP A 262 -5.20 -34.79 -4.56
N GLU A 263 -5.01 -34.20 -3.38
CA GLU A 263 -4.95 -34.96 -2.12
C GLU A 263 -6.28 -35.62 -1.76
N SER A 264 -7.40 -34.89 -1.87
CA SER A 264 -8.73 -35.44 -1.61
C SER A 264 -9.01 -36.65 -2.52
N ASP A 265 -8.62 -36.57 -3.79
CA ASP A 265 -8.75 -37.66 -4.76
C ASP A 265 -7.85 -38.85 -4.39
N GLU A 266 -6.60 -38.59 -3.98
CA GLU A 266 -5.66 -39.63 -3.51
C GLU A 266 -6.20 -40.35 -2.26
N ILE A 267 -6.67 -39.61 -1.26
CA ILE A 267 -7.26 -40.17 -0.05
C ILE A 267 -8.50 -40.99 -0.41
N THR A 268 -9.40 -40.46 -1.22
CA THR A 268 -10.63 -41.16 -1.63
C THR A 268 -10.32 -42.49 -2.29
N LYS A 269 -9.38 -42.49 -3.25
CA LYS A 269 -8.92 -43.71 -3.93
C LYS A 269 -8.27 -44.69 -2.95
N GLY A 270 -7.35 -44.22 -2.13
CA GLY A 270 -6.63 -45.06 -1.16
C GLY A 270 -7.56 -45.69 -0.11
N VAL A 271 -8.57 -44.95 0.35
CA VAL A 271 -9.62 -45.46 1.25
C VAL A 271 -10.48 -46.52 0.56
N ALA A 272 -10.84 -46.33 -0.71
CA ALA A 272 -11.59 -47.33 -1.47
C ALA A 272 -10.81 -48.65 -1.64
N GLU A 273 -9.50 -48.55 -1.86
CA GLU A 273 -8.58 -49.68 -2.06
C GLU A 273 -8.11 -50.35 -0.75
N ALA A 274 -8.37 -49.72 0.41
CA ALA A 274 -7.94 -50.23 1.70
C ALA A 274 -8.58 -51.58 2.06
N LYS A 275 -7.73 -52.60 2.23
CA LYS A 275 -8.14 -53.93 2.70
C LYS A 275 -8.35 -53.92 4.21
N VAL A 276 -9.61 -53.99 4.64
CA VAL A 276 -10.04 -54.07 6.04
C VAL A 276 -10.48 -55.48 6.41
N LYS A 277 -10.31 -55.85 7.69
CA LYS A 277 -10.88 -57.10 8.23
C LYS A 277 -12.13 -56.77 9.06
N GLY A 278 -13.24 -57.45 8.79
CA GLY A 278 -14.48 -57.29 9.56
C GLY A 278 -15.05 -55.87 9.46
N LYS A 279 -15.30 -55.22 10.61
CA LYS A 279 -15.94 -53.90 10.71
C LYS A 279 -14.94 -52.74 10.91
N GLU A 280 -13.67 -52.92 10.55
CA GLU A 280 -12.66 -51.85 10.64
C GLU A 280 -13.04 -50.66 9.75
N ASP A 281 -12.76 -49.44 10.23
CA ASP A 281 -12.89 -48.21 9.46
C ASP A 281 -11.82 -48.18 8.35
N LYS A 282 -12.26 -48.13 7.09
CA LYS A 282 -11.37 -48.10 5.92
C LYS A 282 -10.45 -46.88 5.88
N ARG A 283 -10.93 -45.72 6.33
CA ARG A 283 -10.15 -44.48 6.37
C ARG A 283 -9.04 -44.58 7.40
N LEU A 284 -9.36 -45.04 8.61
CA LEU A 284 -8.32 -45.31 9.61
C LEU A 284 -7.34 -46.36 9.11
N LYS A 285 -7.81 -47.42 8.45
CA LYS A 285 -6.92 -48.46 7.90
C LYS A 285 -5.97 -47.94 6.83
N TYR A 286 -6.48 -47.10 5.93
CA TYR A 286 -5.66 -46.43 4.92
C TYR A 286 -4.55 -45.61 5.56
N PHE A 287 -4.88 -44.70 6.49
CA PHE A 287 -3.86 -43.88 7.16
C PHE A 287 -2.90 -44.71 8.01
N GLU A 288 -3.36 -45.78 8.66
CA GLU A 288 -2.49 -46.71 9.37
C GLU A 288 -1.44 -47.34 8.42
N ASN A 289 -1.87 -47.75 7.22
CA ASN A 289 -0.98 -48.32 6.20
C ASN A 289 -0.01 -47.26 5.65
N VAL A 290 -0.49 -46.04 5.40
CA VAL A 290 0.35 -44.92 4.95
C VAL A 290 1.45 -44.64 5.99
N MET A 291 1.11 -44.59 7.28
CA MET A 291 2.06 -44.37 8.36
C MET A 291 3.07 -45.51 8.53
N LYS A 292 2.72 -46.75 8.18
CA LYS A 292 3.62 -47.93 8.29
C LYS A 292 4.51 -48.13 7.06
N THR A 293 4.22 -47.46 5.96
CA THR A 293 4.91 -47.69 4.68
C THR A 293 6.22 -46.92 4.63
N ARG A 294 7.35 -47.64 4.70
CA ARG A 294 8.70 -47.06 4.71
C ARG A 294 9.01 -46.18 3.48
N ALA A 295 8.51 -46.57 2.31
CA ALA A 295 8.69 -45.82 1.05
C ALA A 295 8.14 -44.38 1.12
N ASN A 296 7.13 -44.12 1.95
CA ASN A 296 6.59 -42.76 2.15
C ASN A 296 7.60 -41.83 2.85
N TYR A 297 8.57 -42.38 3.58
CA TYR A 297 9.60 -41.58 4.24
C TYR A 297 10.90 -41.53 3.43
N GLU A 298 11.30 -42.64 2.81
CA GLU A 298 12.56 -42.73 2.04
C GLU A 298 12.54 -41.89 0.75
N SER A 299 11.36 -41.70 0.15
CA SER A 299 11.18 -40.82 -1.00
C SER A 299 11.42 -39.34 -0.68
N ARG A 300 11.39 -38.96 0.60
CA ARG A 300 11.55 -37.58 1.09
C ARG A 300 12.94 -37.45 1.71
N LYS A 301 13.87 -36.76 1.05
CA LYS A 301 15.26 -36.69 1.50
C LYS A 301 15.43 -35.74 2.68
N GLU A 302 14.83 -34.56 2.59
CA GLU A 302 14.95 -33.52 3.60
C GLU A 302 14.06 -33.78 4.81
N THR A 303 14.55 -33.45 6.01
CA THR A 303 13.78 -33.55 7.26
C THR A 303 12.51 -32.68 7.21
N SER A 304 12.59 -31.49 6.61
CA SER A 304 11.44 -30.60 6.42
C SER A 304 10.33 -31.26 5.59
N ASP A 305 10.68 -31.98 4.52
CA ASP A 305 9.70 -32.60 3.62
C ASP A 305 9.00 -33.78 4.31
N LYS A 306 9.75 -34.56 5.10
CA LYS A 306 9.19 -35.62 5.94
C LYS A 306 8.22 -35.05 6.96
N LEU A 307 8.61 -33.96 7.65
CA LEU A 307 7.78 -33.33 8.67
C LEU A 307 6.52 -32.71 8.08
N ASN A 308 6.60 -32.00 6.94
CA ASN A 308 5.42 -31.44 6.28
C ASN A 308 4.40 -32.52 5.91
N PHE A 309 4.88 -33.65 5.36
CA PHE A 309 4.03 -34.81 5.11
C PHE A 309 3.41 -35.37 6.40
N LEU A 310 4.19 -35.52 7.47
CA LEU A 310 3.72 -36.05 8.74
C LEU A 310 2.72 -35.12 9.44
N PHE A 311 2.93 -33.81 9.41
CA PHE A 311 1.98 -32.83 9.94
C PHE A 311 0.67 -32.86 9.15
N ARG A 312 0.71 -33.00 7.82
CA ARG A 312 -0.51 -33.21 7.02
C ARG A 312 -1.21 -34.53 7.35
N LEU A 313 -0.47 -35.61 7.56
CA LEU A 313 -1.05 -36.87 8.02
C LEU A 313 -1.70 -36.73 9.40
N ARG A 314 -1.00 -36.10 10.35
CA ARG A 314 -1.50 -35.81 11.70
C ARG A 314 -2.81 -35.04 11.62
N HIS A 315 -2.87 -34.00 10.78
CA HIS A 315 -4.10 -33.23 10.54
C HIS A 315 -5.25 -34.13 10.05
N ASN A 316 -4.99 -34.97 9.05
CA ASN A 316 -5.99 -35.89 8.48
C ASN A 316 -6.51 -36.96 9.46
N VAL A 317 -5.77 -37.27 10.52
CA VAL A 317 -6.15 -38.24 11.56
C VAL A 317 -6.42 -37.61 12.93
N ALA A 318 -6.53 -36.28 13.00
CA ALA A 318 -6.77 -35.58 14.25
C ALA A 318 -8.07 -36.05 14.93
N GLY A 319 -8.05 -36.22 16.25
CA GLY A 319 -9.17 -36.74 17.04
C GLY A 319 -9.41 -38.25 16.89
N THR A 320 -8.57 -38.98 16.16
CA THR A 320 -8.67 -40.43 15.98
C THR A 320 -7.63 -41.17 16.83
N PRO A 321 -7.77 -42.50 17.02
CA PRO A 321 -6.75 -43.31 17.72
C PRO A 321 -5.36 -43.32 17.05
N LEU A 322 -5.23 -42.82 15.81
CA LEU A 322 -3.94 -42.74 15.10
C LEU A 322 -3.16 -41.45 15.39
N GLU A 323 -3.79 -40.43 15.96
CA GLU A 323 -3.13 -39.15 16.25
C GLU A 323 -1.89 -39.30 17.15
N PRO A 324 -1.93 -40.04 18.29
CA PRO A 324 -0.75 -40.23 19.14
C PRO A 324 0.41 -40.91 18.41
N LYS A 325 0.10 -41.79 17.45
CA LYS A 325 1.09 -42.46 16.63
C LYS A 325 1.72 -41.52 15.61
N ALA A 326 0.94 -40.62 15.01
CA ALA A 326 1.49 -39.57 14.15
C ALA A 326 2.45 -38.68 14.95
N ASP A 327 2.06 -38.28 16.17
CA ASP A 327 2.88 -37.47 17.08
C ASP A 327 4.19 -38.17 17.47
N GLU A 328 4.13 -39.48 17.75
CA GLU A 328 5.32 -40.28 18.02
C GLU A 328 6.30 -40.27 16.83
N ILE A 329 5.79 -40.50 15.61
CA ILE A 329 6.62 -40.53 14.39
C ILE A 329 7.24 -39.15 14.12
N ILE A 330 6.47 -38.07 14.30
CA ILE A 330 6.98 -36.69 14.21
C ILE A 330 8.12 -36.48 15.19
N GLY A 331 7.93 -36.88 16.46
CA GLY A 331 8.95 -36.73 17.51
C GLY A 331 10.26 -37.47 17.20
N ARG A 332 10.19 -38.65 16.57
CA ARG A 332 11.37 -39.39 16.10
C ARG A 332 12.10 -38.63 14.99
N VAL A 333 11.37 -38.14 13.99
CA VAL A 333 11.97 -37.40 12.87
C VAL A 333 12.66 -36.11 13.34
N ILE A 334 12.06 -35.39 14.28
CA ILE A 334 12.66 -34.18 14.89
C ILE A 334 13.99 -34.52 15.60
N LYS A 335 14.09 -35.68 16.24
CA LYS A 335 15.31 -36.17 16.90
C LYS A 335 16.35 -36.75 15.93
N GLY A 336 16.05 -36.78 14.63
CA GLY A 336 16.91 -37.41 13.61
C GLY A 336 16.85 -38.94 13.61
N GLU A 337 15.84 -39.54 14.25
CA GLU A 337 15.63 -40.98 14.32
C GLU A 337 14.82 -41.49 13.11
N ASP A 338 14.85 -42.83 12.90
CA ASP A 338 14.02 -43.47 11.87
C ASP A 338 12.52 -43.30 12.21
N PRO A 339 11.68 -42.80 11.29
CA PRO A 339 10.24 -42.59 11.53
C PRO A 339 9.52 -43.86 12.01
N LEU A 340 9.95 -45.03 11.56
CA LEU A 340 9.36 -46.32 11.91
C LEU A 340 10.09 -47.02 13.07
N GLY A 341 11.15 -46.40 13.60
CA GLY A 341 12.00 -46.95 14.66
C GLY A 341 13.15 -47.78 14.10
N ALA A 342 13.92 -48.41 15.00
CA ALA A 342 15.09 -49.19 14.60
C ALA A 342 14.73 -50.19 13.50
N ALA A 343 15.46 -50.14 12.38
CA ALA A 343 15.34 -51.12 11.32
C ALA A 343 15.43 -52.54 11.92
N PRO A 344 14.59 -53.50 11.48
CA PRO A 344 14.68 -54.86 11.99
C PRO A 344 16.14 -55.33 11.87
N LYS A 345 16.76 -55.69 13.00
CA LYS A 345 18.07 -56.35 13.02
C LYS A 345 17.94 -57.68 12.27
N GLY A 346 18.14 -57.67 10.96
CA GLY A 346 17.87 -58.86 10.15
C GLY A 346 18.29 -58.84 8.67
N ALA A 347 18.72 -57.70 8.11
CA ALA A 347 19.22 -57.66 6.73
C ALA A 347 20.76 -57.63 6.67
N LYS A 348 21.44 -58.56 7.35
CA LYS A 348 22.80 -58.97 6.99
C LYS A 348 22.73 -60.33 6.29
N GLY A 349 22.93 -60.33 4.97
CA GLY A 349 23.03 -61.52 4.12
C GLY A 349 22.44 -61.19 2.76
N LYS A 350 23.18 -61.09 1.66
CA LYS A 350 24.29 -61.94 1.22
C LYS A 350 25.33 -61.09 0.49
N ALA A 351 26.51 -60.90 1.09
CA ALA A 351 27.71 -60.63 0.31
C ALA A 351 28.12 -61.95 -0.35
N LYS A 352 27.95 -61.99 -1.67
CA LYS A 352 28.29 -63.11 -2.54
C LYS A 352 29.81 -63.30 -2.51
N LYS A 353 30.29 -64.31 -1.77
CA LYS A 353 31.62 -64.89 -2.04
C LYS A 353 31.49 -65.69 -3.34
N ALA A 354 32.25 -65.32 -4.36
CA ALA A 354 32.66 -66.23 -5.41
C ALA A 354 34.16 -66.05 -5.60
N LYS A 355 34.87 -67.17 -5.45
CA LYS A 355 36.29 -67.35 -5.73
C LYS A 355 36.55 -67.22 -7.23
#